data_AF-A0AAU4PNJ9-F1
#
_entry.id   AF-A0AAU4PNJ9-F1
#
_cell.length_a   1.000
_cell.length_b   1.000
_cell.length_c   1.000
_cell.angle_alpha   90.00
_cell.angle_beta   90.00
_cell.angle_gamma   90.00
#
_symmetry.space_group_name_H-M   'P 1'
#
loop_
_entity.id
_entity.type
_entity.pdbx_description
1 polymer ?
#
loop_
_entity_poly.entity_id
_entity_poly.type
_entity_poly.pdbx_seq_one_letter_code
_entity_poly.pdbx_strand_id
1 'polypeptide(L)'
;MSTTGNALPPVVDRATWEKELAALRVREKAATRELDAIAAQRRRLPMVELPDYVLEGEDGPVRLADVFGEQPQLIVYHHMWNEGAEWQCGGCTGFTSQFTRLAGLEKFDARFVIVTQGPIDEALAYRRKVGNTMTWYSTANSEFGSDLGAPPNAGFAVNVFLRDGDTVYRTWHTEGRGTEQLSYLFGLVDLLPYGRQEEWQDSPAGWPKSPTYSRWASPQEIAAAYGERG
;
A
#
# COMPACT_ATOMS: atom_id res chain seq x y z
N MET A 1 17.53 -33.75 18.14
CA MET A 1 17.78 -34.05 16.71
C MET A 1 16.83 -33.21 15.87
N SER A 2 17.24 -32.89 14.64
CA SER A 2 16.55 -32.14 13.58
C SER A 2 16.89 -30.66 13.44
N THR A 3 18.11 -30.38 12.96
CA THR A 3 18.32 -29.35 11.94
C THR A 3 18.24 -30.02 10.56
N THR A 4 17.06 -30.47 10.16
CA THR A 4 16.77 -30.65 8.74
C THR A 4 16.76 -29.24 8.15
N GLY A 5 17.86 -28.84 7.51
CA GLY A 5 17.91 -27.59 6.75
C GLY A 5 16.80 -27.57 5.69
N ASN A 6 16.30 -26.37 5.38
CA ASN A 6 15.31 -26.19 4.32
C ASN A 6 15.80 -26.82 3.00
N ALA A 7 14.87 -27.31 2.18
CA ALA A 7 15.22 -27.78 0.85
C ALA A 7 15.86 -26.63 0.03
N LEU A 8 16.81 -26.98 -0.85
CA LEU A 8 17.50 -26.03 -1.72
C LEU A 8 16.96 -26.12 -3.16
N PRO A 9 17.03 -25.03 -3.96
CA PRO A 9 16.87 -25.12 -5.41
C PRO A 9 17.81 -26.18 -6.02
N PRO A 10 17.38 -26.90 -7.07
CA PRO A 10 18.23 -27.87 -7.74
C PRO A 10 19.48 -27.18 -8.31
N VAL A 11 20.65 -27.77 -8.07
CA VAL A 11 21.91 -27.30 -8.65
C VAL A 11 22.07 -27.92 -10.04
N VAL A 12 22.17 -27.08 -11.06
CA VAL A 12 22.34 -27.47 -12.47
C VAL A 12 23.53 -26.73 -13.09
N ASP A 13 23.96 -27.14 -14.28
CA ASP A 13 24.95 -26.38 -15.03
C ASP A 13 24.40 -25.03 -15.51
N ARG A 14 25.31 -24.13 -15.89
CA ARG A 14 24.98 -22.78 -16.32
C ARG A 14 24.06 -22.75 -17.54
N ALA A 15 24.26 -23.64 -18.51
CA ALA A 15 23.49 -23.66 -19.74
C ALA A 15 22.02 -24.04 -19.48
N THR A 16 21.80 -25.01 -18.60
CA THR A 16 20.48 -25.41 -18.12
C THR A 16 19.81 -24.27 -17.38
N TRP A 17 20.52 -23.61 -16.45
CA TRP A 17 19.99 -22.45 -15.72
C TRP A 17 19.59 -21.30 -16.66
N GLU A 18 20.44 -20.95 -17.64
CA GLU A 18 20.16 -19.89 -18.61
C GLU A 18 18.93 -20.21 -19.48
N LYS A 19 18.77 -21.47 -19.87
CA LYS A 19 17.60 -21.95 -20.62
C LYS A 19 16.31 -21.81 -19.81
N GLU A 20 16.29 -22.29 -18.58
CA GLU A 20 15.10 -22.21 -17.72
C GLU A 20 14.75 -20.75 -17.36
N LEU A 21 15.77 -19.93 -17.10
CA LEU A 21 15.59 -18.49 -16.88
C LEU A 21 15.02 -17.79 -18.12
N ALA A 22 15.50 -18.14 -19.32
CA ALA A 22 14.96 -17.59 -20.56
C ALA A 22 13.48 -17.97 -20.75
N ALA A 23 13.10 -19.21 -20.41
CA ALA A 23 11.72 -19.66 -20.47
C ALA A 23 10.81 -18.90 -19.48
N LEU A 24 11.25 -18.72 -18.22
CA LEU A 24 10.51 -17.94 -17.22
C LEU A 24 10.31 -16.49 -17.66
N ARG A 25 11.36 -15.85 -18.20
CA ARG A 25 11.33 -14.46 -18.65
C ARG A 25 10.32 -14.19 -19.75
N VAL A 26 9.92 -15.20 -20.54
CA VAL A 26 8.82 -15.04 -21.50
C VAL A 26 7.52 -14.73 -20.77
N ARG A 27 7.23 -15.47 -19.68
CA ARG A 27 6.04 -15.25 -18.84
C ARG A 27 6.10 -13.94 -18.09
N GLU A 28 7.26 -13.60 -17.51
CA GLU A 28 7.45 -12.32 -16.80
C GLU A 28 7.18 -11.14 -17.74
N LYS A 29 7.76 -11.14 -18.95
CA LYS A 29 7.51 -10.09 -19.95
C LYS A 29 6.07 -10.06 -20.43
N ALA A 30 5.39 -11.21 -20.51
CA ALA A 30 3.97 -11.24 -20.85
C ALA A 30 3.13 -10.56 -19.74
N ALA A 31 3.41 -10.86 -18.47
CA ALA A 31 2.76 -10.21 -17.34
C ALA A 31 3.02 -8.70 -17.30
N THR A 32 4.25 -8.24 -17.59
CA THR A 32 4.56 -6.80 -17.71
C THR A 32 3.70 -6.13 -18.77
N ARG A 33 3.57 -6.73 -19.97
CA ARG A 33 2.73 -6.17 -21.04
C ARG A 33 1.25 -6.16 -20.69
N GLU A 34 0.79 -7.17 -19.95
CA GLU A 34 -0.58 -7.20 -19.43
C GLU A 34 -0.80 -6.05 -18.43
N LEU A 35 0.16 -5.80 -17.53
CA LEU A 35 0.09 -4.65 -16.63
C LEU A 35 0.08 -3.31 -17.39
N ASP A 36 0.82 -3.20 -18.50
CA ASP A 36 0.77 -2.03 -19.38
C ASP A 36 -0.63 -1.84 -20.00
N ALA A 37 -1.24 -2.94 -20.46
CA ALA A 37 -2.60 -2.93 -21.02
C ALA A 37 -3.64 -2.56 -19.96
N ILE A 38 -3.54 -3.12 -18.75
CA ILE A 38 -4.39 -2.77 -17.60
C ILE A 38 -4.22 -1.30 -17.23
N ALA A 39 -2.98 -0.78 -17.18
CA ALA A 39 -2.74 0.64 -16.91
C ALA A 39 -3.36 1.53 -17.99
N ALA A 40 -3.32 1.10 -19.26
CA ALA A 40 -4.02 1.79 -20.34
C ALA A 40 -5.54 1.73 -20.16
N GLN A 41 -6.10 0.62 -19.68
CA GLN A 41 -7.53 0.52 -19.37
C GLN A 41 -7.93 1.42 -18.21
N ARG A 42 -7.11 1.54 -17.15
CA ARG A 42 -7.33 2.48 -16.04
C ARG A 42 -7.44 3.93 -16.54
N ARG A 43 -6.59 4.34 -17.48
CA ARG A 43 -6.66 5.66 -18.14
C ARG A 43 -7.94 5.90 -18.96
N ARG A 44 -8.73 4.85 -19.23
CA ARG A 44 -9.99 4.91 -19.99
C ARG A 44 -11.23 4.72 -19.10
N LEU A 45 -11.06 4.51 -17.80
CA LEU A 45 -12.20 4.40 -16.89
C LEU A 45 -12.98 5.73 -16.87
N PRO A 46 -14.32 5.68 -16.81
CA PRO A 46 -15.09 6.87 -16.49
C PRO A 46 -14.79 7.29 -15.04
N MET A 47 -15.04 8.56 -14.74
CA MET A 47 -14.86 9.12 -13.40
C MET A 47 -16.20 9.54 -12.80
N VAL A 48 -16.29 9.52 -11.47
CA VAL A 48 -17.49 9.92 -10.71
C VAL A 48 -17.20 11.22 -9.99
N GLU A 49 -18.03 12.24 -10.24
CA GLU A 49 -17.98 13.51 -9.50
C GLU A 49 -18.32 13.28 -8.04
N LEU A 50 -17.54 13.88 -7.15
CA LEU A 50 -17.70 13.75 -5.70
C LEU A 50 -18.32 15.02 -5.10
N PRO A 51 -19.07 14.88 -3.99
CA PRO A 51 -19.40 16.00 -3.12
C PRO A 51 -18.16 16.78 -2.66
N ASP A 52 -18.38 18.05 -2.27
CA ASP A 52 -17.34 18.88 -1.65
C ASP A 52 -17.12 18.46 -0.19
N TYR A 53 -16.44 17.33 -0.01
CA TYR A 53 -16.13 16.79 1.30
C TYR A 53 -15.17 17.70 2.07
N VAL A 54 -15.37 17.78 3.38
CA VAL A 54 -14.41 18.35 4.33
C VAL A 54 -13.81 17.20 5.14
N LEU A 55 -12.48 17.20 5.25
CA LEU A 55 -11.68 16.32 6.10
C LEU A 55 -11.05 17.14 7.22
N GLU A 56 -10.36 16.48 8.14
CA GLU A 56 -9.59 17.15 9.19
C GLU A 56 -8.09 16.95 8.96
N GLY A 57 -7.33 18.04 8.93
CA GLY A 57 -5.88 18.03 8.87
C GLY A 57 -5.25 18.58 10.16
N GLU A 58 -3.92 18.60 10.19
CA GLU A 58 -3.14 19.13 11.32
C GLU A 58 -3.51 20.58 11.68
N ASP A 59 -3.84 21.40 10.68
CA ASP A 59 -4.23 22.80 10.84
C ASP A 59 -5.75 23.03 10.91
N GLY A 60 -6.53 21.95 11.09
CA GLY A 60 -7.99 21.99 11.17
C GLY A 60 -8.71 21.49 9.90
N PRO A 61 -10.01 21.84 9.74
CA PRO A 61 -10.81 21.38 8.61
C PRO A 61 -10.25 21.80 7.25
N VAL A 62 -10.28 20.89 6.27
CA VAL A 62 -9.74 21.08 4.92
C VAL A 62 -10.68 20.50 3.88
N ARG A 63 -10.96 21.23 2.80
CA ARG A 63 -11.77 20.70 1.69
C ARG A 63 -10.98 19.62 0.96
N LEU A 64 -11.66 18.62 0.42
CA LEU A 64 -11.02 17.57 -0.38
C LEU A 64 -10.25 18.16 -1.56
N ALA A 65 -10.77 19.20 -2.20
CA ALA A 65 -10.08 19.90 -3.27
C ALA A 65 -8.72 20.47 -2.83
N ASP A 66 -8.59 20.94 -1.58
CA ASP A 66 -7.36 21.52 -1.05
C ASP A 66 -6.32 20.45 -0.64
N VAL A 67 -6.76 19.21 -0.37
CA VAL A 67 -5.87 18.06 -0.08
C VAL A 67 -4.95 17.74 -1.27
N PHE A 68 -5.32 18.13 -2.48
CA PHE A 68 -4.47 18.00 -3.66
C PHE A 68 -3.21 18.88 -3.59
N GLY A 69 -3.25 19.99 -2.85
CA GLY A 69 -2.21 21.01 -2.91
C GLY A 69 -2.09 21.59 -4.32
N GLU A 70 -0.87 21.65 -4.84
CA GLU A 70 -0.58 22.14 -6.20
C GLU A 70 -0.86 21.11 -7.30
N GLN A 71 -1.10 19.84 -6.94
CA GLN A 71 -1.19 18.75 -7.90
C GLN A 71 -2.63 18.57 -8.42
N PRO A 72 -2.84 18.16 -9.67
CA PRO A 72 -4.17 17.79 -10.18
C PRO A 72 -4.58 16.35 -9.83
N GLN A 73 -3.64 15.47 -9.50
CA GLN A 73 -3.92 14.06 -9.18
C GLN A 73 -3.60 13.74 -7.73
N LEU A 74 -4.46 12.94 -7.10
CA LEU A 74 -4.31 12.53 -5.71
C LEU A 74 -4.48 11.02 -5.57
N ILE A 75 -3.50 10.38 -4.95
CA ILE A 75 -3.62 9.01 -4.42
C ILE A 75 -3.93 9.15 -2.93
N VAL A 76 -4.93 8.39 -2.46
CA VAL A 76 -5.28 8.29 -1.05
C VAL A 76 -5.21 6.83 -0.63
N TYR A 77 -4.44 6.57 0.43
CA TYR A 77 -4.48 5.29 1.14
C TYR A 77 -5.34 5.44 2.40
N HIS A 78 -6.39 4.62 2.51
CA HIS A 78 -7.25 4.56 3.69
C HIS A 78 -6.64 3.58 4.69
N HIS A 79 -6.06 4.10 5.76
CA HIS A 79 -5.50 3.33 6.86
C HIS A 79 -6.62 2.78 7.74
N MET A 80 -6.62 1.47 7.97
CA MET A 80 -7.61 0.84 8.87
C MET A 80 -7.41 1.30 10.31
N TRP A 81 -8.45 1.91 10.86
CA TRP A 81 -8.44 2.41 12.23
C TRP A 81 -9.28 1.53 13.16
N ASN A 82 -8.73 1.24 14.34
CA ASN A 82 -9.43 0.60 15.44
C ASN A 82 -9.49 1.59 16.61
N GLU A 83 -10.70 2.04 16.94
CA GLU A 83 -10.94 2.97 18.04
C GLU A 83 -10.44 2.39 19.37
N GLY A 84 -9.73 3.21 20.16
CA GLY A 84 -9.17 2.82 21.45
C GLY A 84 -7.96 1.87 21.38
N ALA A 85 -7.50 1.47 20.20
CA ALA A 85 -6.34 0.59 20.07
C ALA A 85 -5.01 1.34 20.25
N GLU A 86 -4.10 0.79 21.05
CA GLU A 86 -2.76 1.34 21.24
C GLU A 86 -1.87 1.22 19.99
N TRP A 87 -2.17 0.20 19.16
CA TRP A 87 -1.50 -0.10 17.91
C TRP A 87 -2.54 -0.34 16.82
N GLN A 88 -2.40 0.38 15.71
CA GLN A 88 -3.32 0.28 14.58
C GLN A 88 -2.92 -0.85 13.63
N CYS A 89 -3.59 -0.96 12.49
CA CYS A 89 -3.44 -2.09 11.58
C CYS A 89 -1.97 -2.33 11.16
N GLY A 90 -1.46 -3.52 11.47
CA GLY A 90 -0.09 -3.94 11.15
C GLY A 90 0.20 -3.94 9.66
N GLY A 91 -0.72 -4.49 8.85
CA GLY A 91 -0.58 -4.48 7.39
C GLY A 91 -0.53 -3.06 6.81
N CYS A 92 -1.39 -2.16 7.29
CA CYS A 92 -1.38 -0.77 6.86
C CYS A 92 -0.10 -0.04 7.28
N THR A 93 0.35 -0.24 8.51
CA THR A 93 1.56 0.38 9.07
C THR A 93 2.81 -0.10 8.35
N GLY A 94 2.94 -1.41 8.12
CA GLY A 94 4.00 -1.99 7.32
C GLY A 94 3.96 -1.51 5.88
N PHE A 95 2.78 -1.44 5.25
CA PHE A 95 2.63 -0.93 3.89
C PHE A 95 3.05 0.53 3.77
N THR A 96 2.54 1.42 4.62
CA THR A 96 2.81 2.86 4.48
C THR A 96 4.19 3.29 4.95
N SER A 97 4.85 2.50 5.81
CA SER A 97 6.26 2.72 6.20
C SER A 97 7.23 2.70 5.01
N GLN A 98 6.79 2.12 3.88
CA GLN A 98 7.57 2.01 2.67
C GLN A 98 7.75 3.36 1.93
N PHE A 99 6.89 4.34 2.17
CA PHE A 99 6.85 5.58 1.40
C PHE A 99 7.50 6.73 2.17
N THR A 100 8.82 6.83 2.09
CA THR A 100 9.60 7.92 2.71
C THR A 100 10.07 8.99 1.72
N ARG A 101 9.99 8.72 0.42
CA ARG A 101 10.43 9.63 -0.66
C ARG A 101 9.42 9.63 -1.80
N LEU A 102 8.62 10.69 -1.90
CA LEU A 102 7.53 10.81 -2.87
C LEU A 102 7.79 11.84 -3.98
N ALA A 103 8.92 12.55 -3.97
CA ALA A 103 9.28 13.57 -4.97
C ALA A 103 9.29 13.07 -6.44
N GLY A 104 9.29 11.76 -6.65
CA GLY A 104 9.10 11.18 -7.99
C GLY A 104 7.68 11.35 -8.55
N LEU A 105 6.66 11.34 -7.68
CA LEU A 105 5.25 11.49 -8.09
C LEU A 105 4.92 12.91 -8.54
N GLU A 106 5.55 13.92 -7.94
CA GLU A 106 5.36 15.33 -8.32
C GLU A 106 5.74 15.58 -9.78
N LYS A 107 6.67 14.80 -10.35
CA LYS A 107 7.02 14.85 -11.79
C LYS A 107 5.93 14.35 -12.72
N PHE A 108 4.92 13.68 -12.16
CA PHE A 108 3.75 13.16 -12.86
C PHE A 108 2.47 13.85 -12.36
N ASP A 109 2.61 15.06 -11.82
CA ASP A 109 1.52 15.90 -11.37
C ASP A 109 0.61 15.23 -10.33
N ALA A 110 1.22 14.47 -9.40
CA ALA A 110 0.51 13.63 -8.44
C ALA A 110 1.01 13.79 -7.00
N ARG A 111 0.08 13.76 -6.05
CA ARG A 111 0.33 13.73 -4.60
C ARG A 111 -0.17 12.40 -4.01
N PHE A 112 0.46 11.93 -2.94
CA PHE A 112 0.02 10.73 -2.21
C PHE A 112 -0.09 11.02 -0.70
N VAL A 113 -1.28 10.81 -0.13
CA VAL A 113 -1.60 11.06 1.28
C VAL A 113 -2.25 9.83 1.93
N ILE A 114 -2.30 9.85 3.26
CA ILE A 114 -3.02 8.86 4.06
C ILE A 114 -4.26 9.49 4.68
N VAL A 115 -5.36 8.75 4.70
CA VAL A 115 -6.54 9.11 5.48
C VAL A 115 -6.92 7.98 6.44
N THR A 116 -7.61 8.31 7.52
CA THR A 116 -8.05 7.34 8.53
C THR A 116 -9.36 7.79 9.19
N GLN A 117 -10.14 6.86 9.74
CA GLN A 117 -11.38 7.19 10.45
C GLN A 117 -11.16 7.64 11.91
N GLY A 118 -9.91 7.59 12.39
CA GLY A 118 -9.57 8.03 13.75
C GLY A 118 -9.54 9.54 13.92
N PRO A 119 -9.81 10.08 15.13
CA PRO A 119 -9.65 11.51 15.41
C PRO A 119 -8.28 12.03 14.97
N ILE A 120 -8.22 13.24 14.38
CA ILE A 120 -7.00 13.75 13.76
C ILE A 120 -5.81 13.81 14.74
N ASP A 121 -6.02 14.21 15.99
CA ASP A 121 -4.96 14.28 16.99
C ASP A 121 -4.35 12.90 17.30
N GLU A 122 -5.20 11.88 17.41
CA GLU A 122 -4.76 10.49 17.64
C GLU A 122 -4.05 9.93 16.41
N ALA A 123 -4.56 10.23 15.21
CA ALA A 123 -3.95 9.83 13.94
C ALA A 123 -2.55 10.42 13.79
N LEU A 124 -2.36 11.71 14.11
CA LEU A 124 -1.07 12.39 14.06
C LEU A 124 -0.12 11.90 15.16
N ALA A 125 -0.62 11.60 16.36
CA ALA A 125 0.18 10.96 17.41
C ALA A 125 0.65 9.57 16.97
N TYR A 126 -0.21 8.76 16.36
CA TYR A 126 0.15 7.45 15.83
C TYR A 126 1.16 7.56 14.69
N ARG A 127 0.95 8.48 13.74
CA ARG A 127 1.91 8.80 12.66
C ARG A 127 3.32 9.04 13.21
N ARG A 128 3.45 9.89 14.24
CA ARG A 128 4.74 10.15 14.93
C ARG A 128 5.28 8.91 15.63
N LYS A 129 4.43 8.19 16.37
CA LYS A 129 4.79 6.96 17.10
C LYS A 129 5.43 5.91 16.18
N VAL A 130 4.92 5.74 14.96
CA VAL A 130 5.44 4.76 13.98
C VAL A 130 6.44 5.35 12.98
N GLY A 131 6.77 6.64 13.10
CA GLY A 131 7.76 7.30 12.23
C GLY A 131 7.29 7.50 10.79
N ASN A 132 5.98 7.52 10.53
CA ASN A 132 5.46 7.71 9.18
C ASN A 132 5.62 9.17 8.74
N THR A 133 6.25 9.40 7.59
CA THR A 133 6.58 10.75 7.11
C THR A 133 5.54 11.34 6.15
N MET A 134 4.55 10.57 5.70
CA MET A 134 3.51 11.07 4.77
C MET A 134 2.57 12.07 5.47
N THR A 135 1.80 12.83 4.71
CA THR A 135 0.70 13.67 5.24
C THR A 135 -0.50 12.79 5.58
N TRP A 136 -1.11 13.03 6.75
CA TRP A 136 -2.30 12.34 7.22
C TRP A 136 -3.47 13.30 7.36
N TYR A 137 -4.67 12.82 7.03
CA TYR A 137 -5.94 13.48 7.30
C TYR A 137 -6.90 12.51 7.99
N SER A 138 -7.88 13.05 8.69
CA SER A 138 -8.97 12.27 9.28
C SER A 138 -10.26 12.43 8.50
N THR A 139 -11.01 11.33 8.43
CA THR A 139 -12.38 11.27 7.91
C THR A 139 -13.40 11.05 9.04
N ALA A 140 -13.01 11.18 10.32
CA ALA A 140 -13.86 10.83 11.47
C ALA A 140 -15.22 11.55 11.44
N ASN A 141 -15.22 12.81 11.01
CA ASN A 141 -16.39 13.68 10.93
C ASN A 141 -16.87 13.89 9.47
N SER A 142 -16.61 12.92 8.59
CA SER A 142 -16.89 13.02 7.16
C SER A 142 -17.41 11.70 6.59
N GLU A 143 -18.40 11.76 5.70
CA GLU A 143 -18.91 10.57 5.00
C GLU A 143 -17.91 10.02 3.96
N PHE A 144 -16.84 10.78 3.65
CA PHE A 144 -15.82 10.43 2.67
C PHE A 144 -15.28 9.00 2.82
N GLY A 145 -14.96 8.56 4.04
CA GLY A 145 -14.46 7.20 4.27
C GLY A 145 -15.45 6.14 3.79
N SER A 146 -16.71 6.28 4.21
CA SER A 146 -17.80 5.34 3.88
C SER A 146 -18.10 5.32 2.38
N ASP A 147 -18.25 6.49 1.76
CA ASP A 147 -18.58 6.61 0.33
C ASP A 147 -17.48 6.05 -0.57
N LEU A 148 -16.23 6.06 -0.09
CA LEU A 148 -15.06 5.66 -0.85
C LEU A 148 -14.60 4.22 -0.58
N GLY A 149 -15.43 3.43 0.09
CA GLY A 149 -15.20 2.01 0.33
C GLY A 149 -14.31 1.71 1.53
N ALA A 150 -14.17 2.65 2.47
CA ALA A 150 -13.46 2.46 3.73
C ALA A 150 -14.26 3.04 4.92
N PRO A 151 -15.49 2.54 5.18
CA PRO A 151 -16.22 2.93 6.38
C PRO A 151 -15.50 2.48 7.67
N PRO A 152 -15.91 2.98 8.85
CA PRO A 152 -15.41 2.47 10.13
C PRO A 152 -15.53 0.94 10.22
N ASN A 153 -14.52 0.28 10.79
CA ASN A 153 -14.40 -1.18 10.92
C ASN A 153 -14.28 -1.96 9.59
N ALA A 154 -14.08 -1.29 8.46
CA ALA A 154 -13.79 -1.94 7.18
C ALA A 154 -12.29 -2.16 6.96
N GLY A 155 -11.97 -2.78 5.82
CA GLY A 155 -10.61 -2.96 5.34
C GLY A 155 -9.95 -1.65 4.88
N PHE A 156 -8.69 -1.76 4.46
CA PHE A 156 -7.99 -0.65 3.83
C PHE A 156 -8.46 -0.50 2.38
N ALA A 157 -8.25 0.69 1.82
CA ALA A 157 -8.54 0.99 0.42
C ALA A 157 -7.46 1.89 -0.18
N VAL A 158 -7.28 1.79 -1.50
CA VAL A 158 -6.57 2.79 -2.29
C VAL A 158 -7.57 3.44 -3.22
N ASN A 159 -7.57 4.76 -3.24
CA ASN A 159 -8.37 5.56 -4.16
C ASN A 159 -7.49 6.54 -4.93
N VAL A 160 -7.86 6.82 -6.18
CA VAL A 160 -7.19 7.80 -7.04
C VAL A 160 -8.21 8.80 -7.55
N PHE A 161 -7.84 10.07 -7.50
CA PHE A 161 -8.69 11.19 -7.83
C PHE A 161 -8.01 12.13 -8.82
N LEU A 162 -8.85 12.85 -9.57
CA LEU A 162 -8.48 13.95 -10.43
C LEU A 162 -9.27 15.19 -9.98
N ARG A 163 -8.62 16.35 -9.93
CA ARG A 163 -9.26 17.64 -9.67
C ARG A 163 -9.26 18.51 -10.92
N ASP A 164 -10.39 19.12 -11.22
CA ASP A 164 -10.55 20.18 -12.22
C ASP A 164 -11.16 21.41 -11.55
N GLY A 165 -10.37 22.47 -11.37
CA GLY A 165 -10.73 23.59 -10.48
C GLY A 165 -10.97 23.11 -9.05
N ASP A 166 -12.17 23.34 -8.53
CA ASP A 166 -12.62 22.86 -7.21
C ASP A 166 -13.37 21.53 -7.27
N THR A 167 -13.70 21.04 -8.47
CA THR A 167 -14.46 19.79 -8.64
C THR A 167 -13.53 18.59 -8.58
N VAL A 168 -13.88 17.62 -7.75
CA VAL A 168 -13.09 16.40 -7.55
C VAL A 168 -13.82 15.20 -8.13
N TYR A 169 -13.07 14.36 -8.85
CA TYR A 169 -13.57 13.12 -9.44
C TYR A 169 -12.81 11.92 -8.91
N ARG A 170 -13.51 10.85 -8.57
CA ARG A 170 -12.92 9.53 -8.31
C ARG A 170 -12.70 8.79 -9.63
N THR A 171 -11.49 8.29 -9.86
CA THR A 171 -11.08 7.69 -11.15
C THR A 171 -10.75 6.21 -11.05
N TRP A 172 -10.15 5.77 -9.93
CA TRP A 172 -9.78 4.37 -9.74
C TRP A 172 -9.75 4.00 -8.25
N HIS A 173 -10.01 2.71 -7.97
CA HIS A 173 -10.08 2.17 -6.63
C HIS A 173 -9.63 0.70 -6.62
N THR A 174 -9.02 0.27 -5.51
CA THR A 174 -8.80 -1.14 -5.17
C THR A 174 -8.75 -1.33 -3.65
N GLU A 175 -9.02 -2.54 -3.22
CA GLU A 175 -8.91 -3.00 -1.83
C GLU A 175 -8.46 -4.47 -1.83
N GLY A 176 -7.99 -4.97 -0.69
CA GLY A 176 -7.53 -6.36 -0.59
C GLY A 176 -6.41 -6.70 -1.59
N ARG A 177 -6.61 -7.78 -2.38
CA ARG A 177 -5.65 -8.23 -3.40
C ARG A 177 -5.56 -7.24 -4.55
N GLY A 178 -4.35 -6.83 -4.88
CA GLY A 178 -4.05 -5.84 -5.92
C GLY A 178 -3.19 -4.70 -5.43
N THR A 179 -3.24 -4.42 -4.12
CA THR A 179 -2.46 -3.35 -3.48
C THR A 179 -0.98 -3.71 -3.34
N GLU A 180 -0.64 -5.00 -3.40
CA GLU A 180 0.76 -5.47 -3.38
C GLU A 180 1.58 -4.91 -4.55
N GLN A 181 0.94 -4.52 -5.66
CA GLN A 181 1.60 -3.86 -6.80
C GLN A 181 2.17 -2.48 -6.45
N LEU A 182 1.69 -1.86 -5.37
CA LEU A 182 2.19 -0.58 -4.87
C LEU A 182 3.26 -0.76 -3.78
N SER A 183 3.52 -2.01 -3.35
CA SER A 183 4.53 -2.35 -2.33
C SER A 183 5.88 -2.60 -2.99
N TYR A 184 6.96 -1.98 -2.50
CA TYR A 184 8.30 -2.35 -2.95
C TYR A 184 8.75 -3.66 -2.30
N LEU A 185 8.35 -3.92 -1.06
CA LEU A 185 8.85 -5.03 -0.26
C LEU A 185 8.44 -6.37 -0.90
N PHE A 186 7.17 -6.49 -1.29
CA PHE A 186 6.69 -7.72 -1.89
C PHE A 186 7.30 -8.01 -3.26
N GLY A 187 7.57 -6.97 -4.06
CA GLY A 187 8.34 -7.13 -5.30
C GLY A 187 9.75 -7.67 -5.04
N LEU A 188 10.44 -7.20 -4.00
CA LEU A 188 11.77 -7.69 -3.64
C LEU A 188 11.74 -9.13 -3.10
N VAL A 189 10.78 -9.42 -2.22
CA VAL A 189 10.68 -10.75 -1.57
C VAL A 189 10.26 -11.82 -2.57
N ASP A 190 9.42 -11.51 -3.57
CA ASP A 190 9.03 -12.45 -4.62
C ASP A 190 10.18 -12.83 -5.57
N LEU A 191 11.29 -12.05 -5.60
CA LEU A 191 12.50 -12.42 -6.34
C LEU A 191 13.37 -13.44 -5.60
N LEU A 192 13.19 -13.58 -4.28
CA LEU A 192 14.01 -14.47 -3.46
C LEU A 192 13.62 -15.93 -3.72
N PRO A 193 14.59 -16.88 -3.71
CA PRO A 193 14.30 -18.30 -3.94
C PRO A 193 13.24 -18.89 -3.00
N TYR A 194 13.14 -18.38 -1.77
CA TYR A 194 12.16 -18.85 -0.78
C TYR A 194 10.89 -18.00 -0.72
N GLY A 195 10.78 -16.94 -1.52
CA GLY A 195 9.62 -16.06 -1.57
C GLY A 195 9.24 -15.48 -0.20
N ARG A 196 7.94 -15.25 -0.02
CA ARG A 196 7.35 -14.68 1.21
C ARG A 196 7.18 -15.71 2.32
N GLN A 197 7.23 -17.00 1.99
CA GLN A 197 7.10 -18.13 2.91
C GLN A 197 5.73 -18.20 3.60
N GLU A 198 4.67 -17.75 2.92
CA GLU A 198 3.32 -17.80 3.47
C GLU A 198 2.63 -19.12 3.09
N GLU A 199 1.88 -19.71 4.02
CA GLU A 199 1.27 -21.04 3.84
C GLU A 199 0.41 -21.17 2.57
N TRP A 200 -0.30 -20.10 2.22
CA TRP A 200 -1.17 -20.04 1.05
C TRP A 200 -0.42 -20.03 -0.29
N GLN A 201 0.89 -19.74 -0.30
CA GLN A 201 1.68 -19.70 -1.53
C GLN A 201 1.90 -21.11 -2.10
N ASP A 202 1.79 -21.21 -3.42
CA ASP A 202 2.28 -22.34 -4.18
C ASP A 202 3.81 -22.30 -4.16
N SER A 203 4.42 -23.15 -3.32
CA SER A 203 5.87 -23.24 -3.13
C SER A 203 6.31 -24.69 -3.27
N PRO A 204 7.51 -24.95 -3.81
CA PRO A 204 8.02 -26.31 -3.94
C PRO A 204 8.03 -27.07 -2.60
N ALA A 205 7.92 -28.40 -2.67
CA ALA A 205 7.97 -29.23 -1.48
C ALA A 205 9.29 -29.01 -0.70
N GLY A 206 9.19 -28.88 0.63
CA GLY A 206 10.34 -28.65 1.50
C GLY A 206 10.81 -27.19 1.59
N TRP A 207 10.18 -26.26 0.86
CA TRP A 207 10.42 -24.82 1.08
C TRP A 207 9.93 -24.41 2.46
N PRO A 208 10.60 -23.45 3.11
CA PRO A 208 10.13 -22.95 4.38
C PRO A 208 8.76 -22.30 4.21
N LYS A 209 7.86 -22.59 5.15
CA LYS A 209 6.55 -21.97 5.28
C LYS A 209 6.34 -21.49 6.70
N SER A 210 5.57 -20.43 6.84
CA SER A 210 5.15 -19.83 8.10
C SER A 210 3.69 -19.38 7.97
N PRO A 211 2.94 -19.28 9.09
CA PRO A 211 1.57 -18.80 9.06
C PRO A 211 1.45 -17.49 8.29
N THR A 212 0.40 -17.38 7.47
CA THR A 212 0.16 -16.18 6.66
C THR A 212 0.25 -14.91 7.51
N TYR A 213 0.90 -13.87 6.99
CA TYR A 213 1.15 -12.57 7.67
C TYR A 213 2.13 -12.59 8.86
N SER A 214 2.54 -13.76 9.38
CA SER A 214 3.38 -13.84 10.59
C SER A 214 4.78 -13.23 10.46
N ARG A 215 5.26 -13.04 9.23
CA ARG A 215 6.56 -12.42 8.93
C ARG A 215 6.47 -10.95 8.57
N TRP A 216 5.28 -10.37 8.55
CA TRP A 216 5.12 -8.95 8.26
C TRP A 216 5.52 -8.16 9.50
N ALA A 217 6.18 -7.02 9.29
CA ALA A 217 6.58 -6.17 10.40
C ALA A 217 5.34 -5.68 11.16
N SER A 218 5.33 -5.91 12.46
CA SER A 218 4.33 -5.38 13.38
C SER A 218 4.47 -3.86 13.50
N PRO A 219 3.42 -3.13 13.91
CA PRO A 219 3.52 -1.71 14.24
C PRO A 219 4.62 -1.39 15.25
N GLN A 220 4.85 -2.28 16.22
CA GLN A 220 5.89 -2.17 17.24
C GLN A 220 7.29 -2.21 16.62
N GLU A 221 7.53 -3.14 15.71
CA GLU A 221 8.82 -3.25 15.00
C GLU A 221 9.06 -2.05 14.09
N ILE A 222 8.02 -1.57 13.40
CA ILE A 222 8.09 -0.34 12.59
C ILE A 222 8.40 0.87 13.49
N ALA A 223 7.72 1.02 14.62
CA ALA A 223 7.99 2.09 15.57
C ALA A 223 9.41 2.00 16.17
N ALA A 224 9.89 0.81 16.50
CA ALA A 224 11.26 0.63 16.99
C ALA A 224 12.31 1.02 15.91
N ALA A 225 12.01 0.77 14.64
CA ALA A 225 12.90 1.08 13.53
C ALA A 225 12.89 2.57 13.13
N TYR A 226 11.70 3.19 13.09
CA TYR A 226 11.48 4.50 12.45
C TYR A 226 10.80 5.53 13.34
N GLY A 227 10.17 5.12 14.44
CA GLY A 227 9.47 6.01 15.37
C GLY A 227 10.41 7.00 16.04
N GLU A 228 9.81 8.05 16.60
CA GLU A 228 10.53 9.03 17.40
C GLU A 228 11.22 8.33 18.59
N ARG A 229 12.54 8.52 18.70
CA ARG A 229 13.27 8.11 19.90
C ARG A 229 13.10 9.21 20.93
N GLY A 230 12.41 8.88 22.03
CA GLY A 230 12.34 9.74 23.22
C GLY A 230 13.70 9.99 23.85
#